data_AF-A0A6C2DTM4-F1
#
_entry.id   AF-A0A6C2DTM4-F1
#
_cell.length_a   1.000
_cell.length_b   1.000
_cell.length_c   1.000
_cell.angle_alpha   90.00
_cell.angle_beta   90.00
_cell.angle_gamma   90.00
#
_symmetry.space_group_name_H-M   'P 1'
#
loop_
_entity.id
_entity.type
_entity.pdbx_description
1 polymer ?
#
loop_
_entity_poly.entity_id
_entity_poly.type
_entity_poly.pdbx_seq_one_letter_code
_entity_poly.pdbx_strand_id
1 'polypeptide(L)'
;MMYFLLIRKISPYTAPDILLGAFTSEQATQDARNSYLDRYRPTDKKTTTNGWLAQIFPWLRCQPETAPNGDPWHKQAYKSDGLTEEDLIIQTCDMEGDPTFNEVSIVSCYYDTMGQIFREIDSIHPNRLVAEQRMKEIETIAENAPATDHMPPNHFSTQTIRINEIHSDAPEQQPIR
;
A
#
# COMPACT_ATOMS: atom_id res chain seq x y z
N MET A 1 -22.31 3.67 6.36
CA MET A 1 -22.21 3.00 5.05
C MET A 1 -20.84 2.35 4.95
N MET A 2 -20.77 1.12 4.45
CA MET A 2 -19.51 0.39 4.33
C MET A 2 -18.78 0.81 3.04
N TYR A 3 -17.48 1.05 3.15
CA TYR A 3 -16.58 1.36 2.04
C TYR A 3 -15.45 0.34 1.96
N PHE A 4 -14.92 0.18 0.76
CA PHE A 4 -13.83 -0.73 0.44
C PHE A 4 -12.63 0.08 -0.01
N LEU A 5 -11.55 0.03 0.76
CA LEU A 5 -10.30 0.69 0.45
C LEU A 5 -9.39 -0.28 -0.30
N LEU A 6 -8.93 0.11 -1.47
CA LEU A 6 -7.91 -0.60 -2.20
C LEU A 6 -6.54 -0.07 -1.78
N ILE A 7 -5.69 -0.95 -1.28
CA ILE A 7 -4.42 -0.62 -0.66
C ILE A 7 -3.32 -1.45 -1.30
N ARG A 8 -2.18 -0.83 -1.58
CA ARG A 8 -0.97 -1.52 -2.04
C ARG A 8 0.03 -1.67 -0.90
N LYS A 9 0.42 -2.91 -0.62
CA LYS A 9 1.53 -3.24 0.27
C LYS A 9 2.85 -2.94 -0.42
N ILE A 10 3.71 -2.13 0.22
CA ILE A 10 5.08 -1.92 -0.25
C ILE A 10 6.02 -2.99 0.31
N SER A 11 5.76 -3.49 1.52
CA SER A 11 6.63 -4.42 2.25
C SER A 11 5.88 -5.68 2.67
N PRO A 12 6.56 -6.85 2.74
CA PRO A 12 5.98 -8.05 3.36
C PRO A 12 5.81 -7.92 4.88
N TYR A 13 6.45 -6.93 5.50
CA TYR A 13 6.26 -6.57 6.91
C TYR A 13 5.10 -5.58 7.07
N THR A 14 4.71 -5.29 8.33
CA THR A 14 3.80 -4.21 8.71
C THR A 14 4.43 -2.85 8.37
N ALA A 15 4.52 -2.51 7.09
CA ALA A 15 5.17 -1.30 6.57
C ALA A 15 4.53 -0.89 5.22
N PRO A 16 4.79 0.34 4.73
CA PRO A 16 3.79 1.30 4.29
C PRO A 16 2.81 0.78 3.24
N ASP A 17 1.55 1.10 3.51
CA ASP A 17 0.43 0.83 2.65
C ASP A 17 0.10 2.10 1.84
N ILE A 18 0.17 2.00 0.51
CA ILE A 18 -0.28 3.08 -0.38
C ILE A 18 -1.78 2.92 -0.58
N LEU A 19 -2.56 3.90 -0.12
CA LEU A 19 -3.96 3.99 -0.48
C LEU A 19 -4.10 4.25 -1.98
N LEU A 20 -4.70 3.30 -2.70
CA LEU A 20 -4.97 3.41 -4.13
C LEU A 20 -6.34 4.03 -4.40
N GLY A 21 -7.35 3.77 -3.58
CA GLY A 21 -8.69 4.35 -3.76
C GLY A 21 -9.72 3.84 -2.77
N ALA A 22 -10.91 4.43 -2.78
CA ALA A 22 -12.06 4.03 -1.97
C ALA A 22 -13.29 3.79 -2.85
N PHE A 23 -14.04 2.73 -2.55
CA PHE A 23 -15.15 2.24 -3.37
C PHE A 23 -16.38 1.93 -2.53
N THR A 24 -17.56 2.06 -3.13
CA THR A 24 -18.85 1.79 -2.47
C THR A 24 -19.31 0.34 -2.55
N SER A 25 -18.64 -0.48 -3.35
CA SER A 25 -19.00 -1.89 -3.54
C SER A 25 -17.77 -2.75 -3.72
N GLU A 26 -17.82 -3.96 -3.18
CA GLU A 26 -16.77 -4.95 -3.31
C GLU A 26 -16.45 -5.26 -4.79
N GLN A 27 -17.47 -5.39 -5.63
CA GLN A 27 -17.30 -5.66 -7.06
C GLN A 27 -16.47 -4.57 -7.74
N ALA A 28 -16.83 -3.29 -7.54
CA ALA A 28 -16.06 -2.18 -8.11
C ALA A 28 -14.59 -2.16 -7.61
N THR A 29 -14.36 -2.54 -6.36
CA THR A 29 -13.00 -2.67 -5.82
C THR A 29 -12.24 -3.81 -6.47
N GLN A 30 -12.88 -4.95 -6.71
CA GLN A 30 -12.27 -6.10 -7.39
C GLN A 30 -11.95 -5.76 -8.85
N ASP A 31 -12.86 -5.07 -9.56
CA ASP A 31 -12.64 -4.62 -10.93
C ASP A 31 -11.46 -3.63 -11.00
N ALA A 32 -11.40 -2.68 -10.06
CA ALA A 32 -10.28 -1.75 -9.94
C ALA A 32 -8.97 -2.46 -9.60
N ARG A 33 -8.99 -3.43 -8.67
CA ARG A 33 -7.83 -4.27 -8.30
C ARG A 33 -7.29 -5.01 -9.53
N ASN A 34 -8.17 -5.66 -10.30
CA ASN A 34 -7.79 -6.40 -11.51
C ASN A 34 -7.21 -5.46 -12.56
N SER A 35 -7.87 -4.32 -12.82
CA SER A 35 -7.37 -3.32 -13.77
C SER A 35 -5.99 -2.77 -13.35
N TYR A 36 -5.77 -2.57 -12.05
CA TYR A 36 -4.50 -2.10 -11.52
C TYR A 36 -3.41 -3.16 -11.67
N LEU A 37 -3.72 -4.42 -11.37
CA LEU A 37 -2.80 -5.55 -11.60
C LEU A 37 -2.44 -5.69 -13.06
N ASP A 38 -3.40 -5.64 -13.98
CA ASP A 38 -3.13 -5.75 -15.42
C ASP A 38 -2.22 -4.63 -15.93
N ARG A 39 -2.36 -3.41 -15.39
CA ARG A 39 -1.51 -2.26 -15.73
C ARG A 39 -0.06 -2.44 -15.25
N TYR A 40 0.13 -3.05 -14.08
CA TYR A 40 1.43 -3.13 -13.40
C TYR A 40 1.96 -4.55 -13.24
N ARG A 41 1.37 -5.51 -13.98
CA ARG A 41 1.77 -6.91 -13.95
C ARG A 41 3.26 -7.01 -14.31
N PRO A 42 4.01 -7.96 -13.71
CA PRO A 42 5.33 -8.30 -14.19
C PRO A 42 5.26 -8.52 -15.71
N THR A 43 5.84 -7.59 -16.48
CA THR A 43 6.12 -7.91 -17.88
C THR A 43 7.19 -8.99 -17.85
N ASP A 44 7.01 -10.08 -18.59
CA ASP A 44 8.00 -11.15 -18.80
C ASP A 44 9.26 -10.65 -19.55
N LYS A 45 9.83 -9.51 -19.14
CA LYS A 45 11.12 -8.99 -19.60
C LYS A 45 12.28 -9.63 -18.84
N LYS A 46 12.13 -10.89 -18.42
CA LYS A 46 13.25 -11.84 -18.29
C LYS A 46 13.30 -12.80 -19.49
N THR A 47 12.97 -12.31 -20.68
CA THR A 47 13.47 -12.83 -21.96
C THR A 47 14.18 -11.63 -22.60
N THR A 48 15.50 -11.55 -22.75
CA THR A 48 16.53 -12.56 -23.02
C THR A 48 17.88 -11.95 -22.65
N THR A 49 18.61 -12.52 -21.68
CA THR A 49 20.08 -12.55 -21.77
C THR A 49 20.47 -13.78 -22.58
N ASN A 50 19.95 -13.88 -23.82
CA ASN A 50 20.52 -14.74 -24.85
C ASN A 50 21.69 -14.00 -25.51
N GLY A 51 22.57 -13.42 -24.70
CA GLY A 51 23.88 -13.01 -25.16
C GLY A 51 24.70 -14.28 -25.36
N TRP A 52 25.40 -14.38 -26.48
CA TRP A 52 26.29 -15.50 -26.84
C TRP A 52 27.15 -15.98 -25.64
N LEU A 53 27.54 -15.09 -24.72
CA LEU A 53 28.24 -15.42 -23.49
C LEU A 53 27.54 -16.47 -22.60
N ALA A 54 26.21 -16.47 -22.49
CA ALA A 54 25.45 -17.46 -21.70
C ALA A 54 25.37 -18.86 -22.36
N GLN A 55 25.70 -18.96 -23.65
CA GLN A 55 25.85 -20.25 -24.34
C GLN A 55 27.25 -20.85 -24.13
N ILE A 56 28.28 -20.01 -24.01
CA ILE A 56 29.67 -20.45 -23.78
C ILE A 56 29.98 -20.66 -22.30
N PHE A 57 29.34 -19.89 -21.43
CA PHE A 57 29.58 -19.93 -19.99
C PHE A 57 28.29 -20.30 -19.26
N PRO A 58 28.05 -21.59 -19.00
CA PRO A 58 26.84 -22.06 -18.33
C PRO A 58 26.61 -21.43 -16.94
N TRP A 59 27.67 -20.97 -16.28
CA TRP A 59 27.61 -20.27 -14.99
C TRP A 59 27.15 -18.81 -15.07
N LEU A 60 27.07 -18.23 -16.28
CA LEU A 60 26.47 -16.90 -16.52
C LEU A 60 24.95 -16.98 -16.68
N ARG A 61 24.35 -18.18 -16.71
CA ARG A 61 22.91 -18.32 -16.52
C ARG A 61 22.63 -17.95 -15.06
N CYS A 62 21.94 -16.84 -14.83
CA CYS A 62 21.28 -16.62 -13.55
C CYS A 62 20.42 -17.86 -13.28
N GLN A 63 20.88 -18.73 -12.37
CA GLN A 63 20.02 -19.78 -11.88
C GLN A 63 18.83 -19.10 -11.19
N PRO A 64 17.60 -19.62 -11.31
CA PRO A 64 16.57 -19.24 -10.36
C PRO A 64 17.12 -19.62 -8.99
N GLU A 65 17.51 -18.61 -8.22
CA GLU A 65 18.09 -18.82 -6.89
C GLU A 65 17.05 -19.58 -6.06
N THR A 66 17.31 -20.86 -5.82
CA THR A 66 16.63 -21.55 -4.72
C THR A 66 17.13 -20.87 -3.45
N ALA A 67 16.27 -20.02 -2.87
CA ALA A 67 16.53 -19.41 -1.58
C ALA A 67 17.08 -20.45 -0.61
N PRO A 68 18.16 -20.17 0.15
CA PRO A 68 18.48 -21.01 1.29
C PRO A 68 17.25 -21.05 2.19
N ASN A 69 16.75 -22.27 2.47
CA ASN A 69 15.58 -22.47 3.33
C ASN A 69 15.75 -21.68 4.63
N GLY A 70 14.93 -20.65 4.83
CA GLY A 70 14.89 -19.87 6.05
C GLY A 70 15.44 -18.44 5.99
N ASP A 71 15.80 -17.88 4.82
CA ASP A 71 16.07 -16.43 4.73
C ASP A 71 14.76 -15.62 4.90
N PRO A 72 14.58 -14.87 6.00
CA PRO A 72 13.37 -14.09 6.23
C PRO A 72 13.26 -12.89 5.27
N TRP A 73 14.37 -12.45 4.65
CA TRP A 73 14.43 -11.30 3.76
C TRP A 73 14.25 -11.66 2.29
N HIS A 74 14.18 -12.96 1.96
CA HIS A 74 14.19 -13.42 0.57
C HIS A 74 13.04 -12.84 -0.25
N LYS A 75 11.83 -12.81 0.33
CA LYS A 75 10.64 -12.26 -0.35
C LYS A 75 10.76 -10.78 -0.68
N GLN A 76 11.52 -10.02 0.10
CA GLN A 76 11.74 -8.59 -0.14
C GLN A 76 12.89 -8.35 -1.11
N ALA A 77 14.03 -9.02 -0.92
CA ALA A 77 15.23 -8.80 -1.73
C ALA A 77 15.07 -9.31 -3.18
N TYR A 78 14.32 -10.40 -3.35
CA TYR A 78 14.17 -11.10 -4.63
C TYR A 78 12.75 -11.00 -5.21
N LYS A 79 11.96 -10.02 -4.75
CA LYS A 79 10.65 -9.74 -5.35
C LYS A 79 10.84 -9.44 -6.84
N SER A 80 10.06 -10.12 -7.69
CA SER A 80 10.08 -9.86 -9.12
C SER A 80 9.51 -8.48 -9.43
N ASP A 81 9.99 -7.85 -10.51
CA ASP A 81 9.47 -6.55 -10.95
C ASP A 81 7.98 -6.64 -11.26
N GLY A 82 7.22 -5.59 -10.92
CA GLY A 82 5.77 -5.53 -11.09
C GLY A 82 4.98 -5.83 -9.81
N LEU A 83 3.66 -5.88 -9.95
CA LEU A 83 2.72 -6.14 -8.86
C LEU A 83 2.06 -7.51 -9.00
N THR A 84 1.93 -8.17 -7.87
CA THR A 84 1.22 -9.45 -7.71
C THR A 84 -0.05 -9.26 -6.91
N GLU A 85 -0.94 -10.25 -6.93
CA GLU A 85 -2.18 -10.22 -6.13
C GLU A 85 -1.92 -10.04 -4.62
N GLU A 86 -0.80 -10.56 -4.11
CA GLU A 86 -0.39 -10.45 -2.70
C GLU A 86 -0.02 -9.01 -2.30
N ASP A 87 0.27 -8.15 -3.29
CA ASP A 87 0.63 -6.77 -3.07
C ASP A 87 -0.57 -5.84 -2.92
N LEU A 88 -1.79 -6.32 -3.18
CA LEU A 88 -3.00 -5.52 -3.11
C LEU A 88 -3.97 -6.09 -2.07
N ILE A 89 -4.28 -5.28 -1.06
CA ILE A 89 -5.26 -5.57 -0.02
C ILE A 89 -6.54 -4.79 -0.28
N ILE A 90 -7.66 -5.42 0.05
CA ILE A 90 -8.95 -4.73 0.21
C ILE A 90 -9.24 -4.66 1.71
N GLN A 91 -9.37 -3.44 2.25
CA GLN A 91 -9.75 -3.20 3.63
C GLN A 91 -11.17 -2.61 3.67
N THR A 92 -12.02 -3.11 4.56
CA THR A 92 -13.36 -2.57 4.78
C THR A 92 -13.33 -1.51 5.88
N CYS A 93 -13.98 -0.37 5.65
CA CYS A 93 -14.15 0.68 6.64
C CYS A 93 -15.59 1.17 6.66
N ASP A 94 -16.14 1.32 7.86
CA ASP A 94 -17.45 1.94 8.05
C ASP A 94 -17.30 3.46 8.12
N MET A 95 -18.17 4.16 7.40
CA MET A 95 -18.28 5.62 7.44
C MET A 95 -19.66 6.03 7.94
N GLU A 96 -19.70 6.95 8.90
CA GLU A 96 -20.93 7.64 9.27
C GLU A 96 -21.16 8.87 8.40
N GLY A 97 -22.42 9.08 8.00
CA GLY A 97 -22.83 10.16 7.12
C GLY A 97 -22.65 9.86 5.63
N ASP A 98 -23.13 10.81 4.81
CA ASP A 98 -23.05 10.73 3.35
C ASP A 98 -21.84 11.53 2.84
N PRO A 99 -21.15 11.03 1.81
CA PRO A 99 -19.99 11.72 1.26
C PRO A 99 -20.39 13.05 0.62
N THR A 100 -19.52 14.05 0.77
CA THR A 100 -19.74 15.36 0.18
C THR A 100 -19.19 15.36 -1.25
N PHE A 101 -20.01 15.67 -2.25
CA PHE A 101 -19.58 15.75 -3.66
C PHE A 101 -18.89 14.47 -4.21
N ASN A 102 -19.31 13.28 -3.78
CA ASN A 102 -18.65 12.00 -4.11
C ASN A 102 -17.19 11.91 -3.66
N GLU A 103 -16.80 12.71 -2.67
CA GLU A 103 -15.48 12.68 -2.06
C GLU A 103 -15.58 12.20 -0.61
N VAL A 104 -14.53 11.50 -0.18
CA VAL A 104 -14.30 11.11 1.22
C VAL A 104 -12.94 11.62 1.67
N SER A 105 -12.83 11.90 2.95
CA SER A 105 -11.57 12.27 3.58
C SER A 105 -11.12 11.15 4.49
N ILE A 106 -9.89 10.69 4.30
CA ILE A 106 -9.30 9.57 5.02
C ILE A 106 -8.26 10.12 5.99
N VAL A 107 -8.34 9.67 7.24
CA VAL A 107 -7.36 9.96 8.28
C VAL A 107 -6.35 8.82 8.30
N SER A 108 -5.08 9.17 8.29
CA SER A 108 -4.00 8.19 8.36
C SER A 108 -2.97 8.59 9.41
N CYS A 109 -2.49 7.58 10.12
CA CYS A 109 -1.44 7.65 11.12
C CYS A 109 -0.13 7.26 10.46
N TYR A 110 0.92 8.05 10.66
CA TYR A 110 2.25 7.75 10.17
C TYR A 110 3.19 7.53 11.33
N TYR A 111 4.04 6.54 11.18
CA TYR A 111 4.98 6.14 12.20
C TYR A 111 6.35 5.97 11.54
N ASP A 112 7.40 6.36 12.25
CA ASP A 112 8.78 6.28 11.79
C ASP A 112 9.56 5.34 12.70
N THR A 113 9.77 4.11 12.24
CA THR A 113 10.54 3.09 12.96
C THR A 113 11.68 2.57 12.10
N MET A 114 12.88 2.48 12.68
CA MET A 114 14.06 1.89 12.02
C MET A 114 14.37 2.49 10.64
N GLY A 115 14.10 3.78 10.44
CA GLY A 115 14.31 4.48 9.16
C GLY A 115 13.27 4.13 8.09
N GLN A 116 12.13 3.56 8.48
CA GLN A 116 11.00 3.27 7.62
C GLN A 116 9.77 4.04 8.09
N ILE A 117 9.12 4.75 7.17
CA ILE A 117 7.84 5.40 7.42
C ILE A 117 6.74 4.41 7.06
N PHE A 118 5.89 4.04 8.02
CA PHE A 118 4.68 3.25 7.78
C PHE A 118 3.41 4.11 7.93
N ARG A 119 2.43 3.83 7.08
CA ARG A 119 1.10 4.46 7.07
C ARG A 119 0.08 3.44 7.52
N GLU A 120 -0.73 3.79 8.50
CA GLU A 120 -1.91 3.07 8.93
C GLU A 120 -3.15 3.92 8.67
N ILE A 121 -4.23 3.32 8.20
CA ILE A 121 -5.51 4.02 7.99
C ILE A 121 -6.31 3.93 9.28
N ASP A 122 -6.58 5.07 9.92
CA ASP A 122 -7.44 5.14 11.12
C ASP A 122 -8.92 5.07 10.73
N SER A 123 -9.35 5.97 9.85
CA SER A 123 -10.78 6.15 9.57
C SER A 123 -11.06 6.89 8.26
N ILE A 124 -12.32 6.81 7.83
CA ILE A 124 -12.89 7.45 6.65
C ILE A 124 -14.04 8.36 7.08
N HIS A 125 -14.14 9.53 6.45
CA HIS A 125 -15.11 10.56 6.82
C HIS A 125 -15.76 11.22 5.58
N PRO A 126 -16.98 11.74 5.73
CA PRO A 126 -17.75 12.31 4.63
C PRO A 126 -17.18 13.63 4.08
N ASN A 127 -16.33 14.32 4.84
CA ASN A 127 -15.65 15.54 4.42
C ASN A 127 -14.40 15.80 5.27
N ARG A 128 -13.62 16.77 4.79
CA ARG A 128 -12.35 17.18 5.39
C ARG A 128 -12.52 17.75 6.80
N LEU A 129 -13.59 18.49 7.06
CA LEU A 129 -13.82 19.12 8.36
C LEU A 129 -13.97 18.06 9.47
N VAL A 130 -14.75 17.01 9.22
CA VAL A 130 -14.93 15.90 10.16
C VAL A 130 -13.63 15.10 10.33
N ALA A 131 -12.89 14.86 9.25
CA ALA A 131 -11.58 14.19 9.31
C ALA A 131 -10.55 14.99 10.14
N GLU A 132 -10.52 16.31 10.00
CA GLU A 132 -9.64 17.18 10.78
C GLU A 132 -10.03 17.24 12.27
N GLN A 133 -11.32 17.13 12.59
CA GLN A 133 -11.76 16.99 13.98
C GLN A 133 -11.27 15.67 14.58
N ARG A 134 -11.46 14.56 13.87
CA ARG A 134 -10.95 13.24 14.27
C ARG A 134 -9.44 13.26 14.46
N MET A 135 -8.69 13.92 13.57
CA MET A 135 -7.24 14.05 13.68
C MET A 135 -6.81 14.71 15.00
N LYS A 136 -7.47 15.81 15.39
CA LYS A 136 -7.20 16.50 16.66
C LYS A 136 -7.53 15.64 17.88
N GLU A 137 -8.59 14.84 17.80
CA GLU A 137 -8.95 13.88 18.86
C GLU A 137 -7.83 12.85 19.03
N ILE A 138 -7.33 12.28 17.93
CA ILE A 138 -6.25 11.29 17.97
C ILE A 138 -4.95 11.91 18.50
N GLU A 139 -4.59 13.13 18.05
CA GLU A 139 -3.44 13.88 18.58
C GLU A 139 -3.55 14.04 20.10
N THR A 140 -4.72 14.45 20.60
CA THR A 140 -4.97 14.60 22.03
C THR A 140 -4.85 13.26 22.78
N ILE A 141 -5.35 12.17 22.20
CA ILE A 141 -5.23 10.83 22.79
C ILE A 141 -3.77 10.39 22.84
N ALA A 142 -3.01 10.61 21.76
CA ALA A 142 -1.61 10.24 21.65
C ALA A 142 -0.73 11.00 22.65
N GLU A 143 -0.99 12.29 22.87
CA GLU A 143 -0.30 13.11 23.88
C GLU A 143 -0.55 12.62 25.32
N ASN A 144 -1.74 12.08 25.59
CA ASN A 144 -2.15 11.62 26.91
C ASN A 144 -1.93 10.11 27.14
N ALA A 145 -1.46 9.38 26.12
CA ALA A 145 -1.27 7.94 26.19
C ALA A 145 -0.09 7.58 27.14
N PRO A 146 -0.24 6.55 28.01
CA PRO A 146 0.87 6.09 28.84
C PRO A 146 2.00 5.52 27.97
N ALA A 147 3.25 5.68 28.41
CA ALA A 147 4.46 5.29 27.68
C ALA A 147 4.66 3.75 27.49
N THR A 148 3.60 2.96 27.64
CA THR A 148 3.62 1.50 27.68
C THR A 148 2.53 0.96 26.77
N ASP A 149 2.90 0.68 25.52
CA ASP A 149 2.65 -0.59 24.81
C ASP A 149 2.72 -0.44 23.28
N HIS A 150 2.54 0.78 22.75
CA HIS A 150 2.69 1.04 21.32
C HIS A 150 3.39 2.38 21.10
N MET A 151 4.34 2.41 20.16
CA MET A 151 4.99 3.67 19.80
C MET A 151 3.91 4.60 19.23
N PRO A 152 3.71 5.81 19.80
CA PRO A 152 2.71 6.73 19.29
C PRO A 152 3.03 7.10 17.83
N PRO A 153 2.01 7.38 17.00
CA PRO A 153 2.24 7.90 15.65
C PRO A 153 3.09 9.17 15.70
N ASN A 154 4.00 9.31 14.75
CA ASN A 154 4.86 10.49 14.63
C ASN A 154 4.10 11.70 14.08
N HIS A 155 3.16 11.47 13.16
CA HIS A 155 2.27 12.50 12.64
C HIS A 155 1.00 11.90 12.04
N PHE A 156 0.01 12.76 11.85
CA PHE A 156 -1.28 12.42 11.24
C PHE A 156 -1.46 13.19 9.95
N SER A 157 -2.22 12.63 9.01
CA SER A 157 -2.55 13.32 7.76
C SER A 157 -3.96 13.02 7.32
N THR A 158 -4.56 13.98 6.63
CA THR A 158 -5.85 13.84 5.96
C THR A 158 -5.66 13.88 4.45
N GLN A 159 -6.28 12.93 3.76
CA GLN A 159 -6.26 12.87 2.30
C GLN A 159 -7.71 12.83 1.81
N THR A 160 -8.08 13.75 0.92
CA THR A 160 -9.41 13.72 0.27
C THR A 160 -9.29 13.03 -1.08
N ILE A 161 -10.16 12.06 -1.33
CA ILE A 161 -10.19 11.27 -2.54
C ILE A 161 -11.62 11.12 -3.06
N ARG A 162 -11.77 10.98 -4.38
CA ARG A 162 -13.04 10.64 -5.01
C ARG A 162 -13.38 9.17 -4.86
N ILE A 163 -14.65 8.90 -4.66
CA ILE A 163 -15.18 7.55 -4.54
C ILE A 163 -15.23 6.89 -5.93
N ASN A 164 -14.92 5.60 -5.97
CA ASN A 164 -14.90 4.76 -7.18
C ASN A 164 -13.84 5.17 -8.21
N GLU A 165 -12.78 5.83 -7.77
CA GLU A 165 -11.63 6.21 -8.60
C GLU A 165 -10.32 5.71 -7.98
N ILE A 166 -9.33 5.39 -8.83
CA ILE A 166 -7.94 5.12 -8.41
C ILE A 166 -7.19 6.45 -8.39
N HIS A 167 -6.58 6.77 -7.26
CA HIS A 167 -5.92 8.04 -6.96
C HIS A 167 -4.40 8.01 -7.01
N SER A 168 -3.80 6.82 -6.99
CA SER A 168 -2.34 6.65 -6.98
C SER A 168 -1.90 5.77 -8.14
N ASP A 169 -0.93 6.24 -8.92
CA ASP A 169 -0.26 5.46 -9.96
C ASP A 169 1.10 4.93 -9.44
N ALA A 170 1.31 3.62 -9.58
CA ALA A 170 2.49 2.91 -9.06
C ALA A 170 3.90 3.41 -9.49
N PRO A 171 4.13 4.03 -10.67
CA PRO A 171 5.48 4.40 -11.09
C PRO A 171 6.06 5.60 -10.33
N GLU A 172 5.24 6.43 -9.65
CA GLU A 172 5.74 7.58 -8.89
C GLU A 172 6.30 7.21 -7.49
N GLN A 173 6.06 5.98 -7.00
CA GLN A 173 6.36 5.62 -5.61
C GLN A 173 7.14 4.32 -5.44
N GLN A 174 7.70 3.76 -6.51
CA GLN A 174 8.76 2.77 -6.35
C GLN A 174 10.09 3.52 -6.17
N PRO A 175 10.96 3.14 -5.21
CA PRO A 175 12.33 3.61 -5.27
C PRO A 175 12.88 3.20 -6.64
N ILE A 176 13.22 4.19 -7.47
CA ILE A 176 13.97 3.99 -8.70
C ILE A 176 15.27 3.30 -8.26
N ARG A 177 15.47 2.05 -8.70
CA ARG A 177 16.74 1.35 -8.50
C ARG A 177 17.88 2.06 -9.23
#